data_AF-A0A199UDN6-F1
#
_entry.id   AF-A0A199UDN6-F1
#
_cell.length_a   1.000
_cell.length_b   1.000
_cell.length_c   1.000
_cell.angle_alpha   90.00
_cell.angle_beta   90.00
_cell.angle_gamma   90.00
#
_symmetry.space_group_name_H-M   'P 1'
#
loop_
_entity.id
_entity.type
_entity.pdbx_description
1 polymer ?
#
loop_
_entity_poly.entity_id
_entity_poly.type
_entity_poly.pdbx_seq_one_letter_code
_entity_poly.pdbx_strand_id
1 'polypeptide(L)'
;MFPFMDFGEMEFSMVPSSRNPLWGEEFVFCVYELPVQISITVYDWDIVCKCKLLGSVIISVEREGQTGAVWYSLDSKSGRVCVQISTFKLSVSSAR
;
A
#
# COMPACT_ATOMS: atom_id res chain seq x y z
N MET A 1 12.95 1.65 -21.12
CA MET A 1 11.84 2.60 -21.29
C MET A 1 10.63 1.97 -20.63
N PHE A 2 10.41 2.22 -19.34
CA PHE A 2 9.30 1.63 -18.59
C PHE A 2 8.12 2.62 -18.70
N PRO A 3 7.01 2.24 -19.33
CA PRO A 3 5.87 3.12 -19.46
C PRO A 3 5.13 3.22 -18.12
N PHE A 4 4.88 4.46 -17.73
CA PHE A 4 3.68 4.90 -17.00
C PHE A 4 3.17 4.02 -15.86
N MET A 5 3.68 4.29 -14.65
CA MET A 5 2.94 4.04 -13.42
C MET A 5 2.31 5.36 -12.99
N ASP A 6 0.97 5.41 -12.93
CA ASP A 6 0.27 6.40 -12.11
C ASP A 6 0.64 6.12 -10.65
N PHE A 7 1.73 6.73 -10.19
CA PHE A 7 2.12 6.71 -8.78
C PHE A 7 1.27 7.72 -8.02
N GLY A 8 0.08 7.28 -7.59
CA GLY A 8 -0.56 7.92 -6.44
C GLY A 8 0.29 7.61 -5.20
N GLU A 9 0.96 8.61 -4.65
CA GLU A 9 1.55 8.50 -3.31
C GLU A 9 0.45 8.84 -2.30
N MET A 10 0.20 7.92 -1.37
CA MET A 10 -0.75 8.12 -0.27
C MET A 10 -0.05 7.82 1.05
N GLU A 11 -0.32 8.63 2.06
CA GLU A 11 0.24 8.46 3.39
C GLU A 11 -0.86 8.07 4.38
N PHE A 12 -0.60 7.01 5.14
CA PHE A 12 -1.43 6.65 6.28
C PHE A 12 -1.29 7.67 7.40
N SER A 13 -2.35 7.83 8.19
CA SER A 13 -2.33 8.67 9.38
C SER A 13 -1.28 8.20 10.39
N MET A 14 -0.62 9.14 11.05
CA MET A 14 0.30 8.83 12.15
C MET A 14 -0.46 8.27 13.35
N VAL A 15 -0.04 7.11 13.86
CA VAL A 15 -0.54 6.55 15.12
C VAL A 15 0.51 6.76 16.22
N PRO A 16 0.30 7.66 17.19
CA PRO A 16 1.29 7.95 18.22
C PRO A 16 1.44 6.80 19.21
N SER A 17 2.68 6.59 19.68
CA SER A 17 3.00 5.73 20.83
C SER A 17 2.59 4.26 20.72
N SER A 18 2.47 3.70 19.52
CA SER A 18 2.17 2.27 19.31
C SER A 18 3.21 1.58 18.43
N ARG A 19 3.62 0.38 18.84
CA ARG A 19 4.43 -0.54 18.00
C ARG A 19 3.58 -1.51 17.17
N ASN A 20 2.27 -1.55 17.44
CA ASN A 20 1.28 -2.34 16.71
C ASN A 20 0.14 -1.40 16.26
N PRO A 21 0.44 -0.38 15.44
CA PRO A 21 -0.58 0.55 14.97
C PRO A 21 -1.67 -0.18 14.18
N LEU A 22 -2.91 0.25 14.40
CA LEU A 22 -4.07 -0.16 13.61
C LEU A 22 -4.53 1.06 12.83
N TRP A 23 -4.18 1.12 11.55
CA TRP A 23 -4.57 2.23 10.70
C TRP A 23 -6.04 2.10 10.26
N GLY A 24 -6.42 0.95 9.72
CA GLY A 24 -7.79 0.73 9.23
C GLY A 24 -8.19 1.66 8.08
N GLU A 25 -7.22 2.32 7.44
CA GLU A 25 -7.42 3.22 6.31
C GLU A 25 -7.44 2.45 4.99
N GLU A 26 -8.27 2.92 4.07
CA GLU A 26 -8.42 2.35 2.73
C GLU A 26 -8.01 3.40 1.69
N PHE A 27 -7.21 2.96 0.72
CA PHE A 27 -6.80 3.78 -0.41
C PHE A 27 -7.24 3.12 -1.71
N VAL A 28 -7.74 3.94 -2.63
CA VAL A 28 -8.21 3.50 -3.95
C VAL A 28 -7.31 4.09 -5.01
N PHE A 29 -6.75 3.22 -5.85
CA PHE A 29 -5.94 3.58 -6.99
C PHE A 29 -6.62 3.13 -8.27
N CYS A 30 -6.69 4.03 -9.25
CA CYS A 30 -7.13 3.68 -10.60
C CYS A 30 -5.88 3.36 -11.42
N VAL A 31 -5.81 2.14 -11.94
CA VAL A 31 -4.72 1.68 -12.81
C VAL A 31 -5.28 1.32 -14.18
N TYR A 32 -4.50 1.55 -15.22
CA TYR A 32 -4.91 1.24 -16.60
C TYR A 32 -4.87 -0.26 -16.91
N GLU A 33 -3.84 -0.97 -16.43
CA GLU A 33 -3.63 -2.40 -16.68
C GLU A 33 -2.92 -3.10 -15.52
N LEU A 34 -3.02 -4.44 -15.48
CA LEU A 34 -2.30 -5.32 -14.57
C LEU A 34 -1.23 -6.10 -15.36
N PRO A 35 -0.12 -6.52 -14.75
CA PRO A 35 0.19 -6.48 -13.32
C PRO A 35 0.68 -5.12 -12.82
N VAL A 36 0.43 -4.82 -11.55
CA VAL A 36 0.97 -3.63 -10.86
C VAL A 36 1.68 -4.01 -9.57
N GLN A 37 2.54 -3.11 -9.09
CA GLN A 37 3.26 -3.28 -7.83
C GLN A 37 2.86 -2.19 -6.84
N ILE A 38 2.52 -2.59 -5.62
CA ILE A 38 2.24 -1.70 -4.50
C ILE A 38 3.44 -1.71 -3.58
N SER A 39 4.08 -0.55 -3.41
CA SER A 39 5.17 -0.38 -2.45
C SER A 39 4.63 0.22 -1.16
N ILE A 40 4.83 -0.47 -0.03
CA ILE A 40 4.45 0.02 1.29
C ILE A 40 5.74 0.25 2.06
N THR A 41 5.95 1.47 2.54
CA THR A 41 7.11 1.84 3.34
C THR A 41 6.64 2.39 4.68
N VAL A 42 7.18 1.85 5.77
CA VAL A 42 6.82 2.24 7.13
C VAL A 42 7.93 3.08 7.73
N TYR A 43 7.56 4.22 8.30
CA TYR A 43 8.47 5.13 8.98
C TYR A 43 8.07 5.32 10.45
N ASP A 44 9.07 5.47 11.31
CA ASP A 44 8.92 5.94 12.68
C ASP A 44 9.13 7.45 12.71
N TRP A 45 8.11 8.19 13.14
CA TRP A 45 8.16 9.64 13.21
C TRP A 45 8.82 10.06 14.52
N ASP A 46 10.07 10.51 14.44
CA ASP A 46 10.81 11.06 15.58
C ASP A 46 10.75 12.61 15.60
N ILE A 47 10.78 13.18 16.80
CA ILE A 47 10.48 14.57 17.18
C ILE A 47 11.44 15.59 16.49
N VAL A 48 12.51 15.12 15.84
CA VAL A 48 13.60 15.94 15.30
C VAL A 48 13.72 15.84 13.76
N CYS A 49 12.62 15.53 13.04
CA CYS A 49 12.58 15.50 11.57
C CYS A 49 13.60 14.55 10.94
N LYS A 50 13.71 13.33 11.49
CA LYS A 50 14.34 12.19 10.82
C LYS A 50 13.40 11.01 10.94
N CYS A 51 12.43 10.94 10.04
CA CYS A 51 11.61 9.75 9.87
C CYS A 51 12.54 8.56 9.70
N LYS A 52 12.56 7.65 10.66
CA LYS A 52 13.42 6.47 10.59
C LYS A 52 12.69 5.41 9.78
N LEU A 53 13.28 4.99 8.68
CA LEU A 53 12.78 3.84 7.92
C LEU A 53 12.74 2.60 8.82
N LEU A 54 11.54 2.05 9.02
CA LEU A 54 11.32 0.80 9.76
C LEU A 54 11.32 -0.42 8.84
N GLY A 55 11.00 -0.23 7.56
CA GLY A 55 11.08 -1.25 6.53
C GLY A 55 10.09 -1.01 5.39
N SER A 56 10.24 -1.77 4.32
CA SER A 56 9.42 -1.71 3.12
C SER A 56 8.99 -3.10 2.66
N VAL A 57 7.90 -3.15 1.88
CA VAL A 57 7.49 -4.36 1.17
C VAL A 57 6.86 -3.99 -0.16
N ILE A 58 7.13 -4.79 -1.18
CA ILE A 58 6.53 -4.68 -2.51
C ILE A 58 5.57 -5.85 -2.70
N ILE A 59 4.32 -5.55 -3.03
CA ILE A 59 3.27 -6.53 -3.26
C ILE A 59 2.83 -6.46 -4.73
N SER A 60 2.94 -7.57 -5.45
CA SER A 60 2.49 -7.64 -6.84
C SER A 60 1.01 -8.02 -6.92
N VAL A 61 0.26 -7.26 -7.71
CA VAL A 61 -1.15 -7.50 -8.03
C VAL A 61 -1.22 -7.97 -9.47
N GLU A 62 -1.35 -9.28 -9.65
CA GLU A 62 -1.28 -9.92 -10.97
C GLU A 62 -2.62 -9.94 -11.72
N ARG A 63 -3.73 -9.93 -10.97
CA ARG A 63 -5.07 -10.17 -11.51
C ARG A 63 -6.14 -9.54 -10.64
N GLU A 64 -7.30 -9.31 -11.25
CA GLU A 64 -8.53 -8.93 -10.55
C GLU A 64 -8.91 -9.98 -9.50
N GLY A 65 -9.48 -9.49 -8.40
CA GLY A 65 -9.89 -10.29 -7.26
C GLY A 65 -9.78 -9.53 -5.95
N GLN A 66 -10.11 -10.22 -4.86
CA GLN A 66 -9.96 -9.70 -3.51
C GLN A 66 -9.12 -10.70 -2.70
N THR A 67 -8.12 -10.19 -1.99
CA THR A 67 -7.42 -10.95 -0.97
C THR A 67 -8.16 -10.85 0.36
N GLY A 68 -7.91 -11.80 1.26
CA GLY A 68 -8.18 -11.56 2.68
C GLY A 68 -7.16 -10.56 3.27
N ALA A 69 -7.26 -10.35 4.58
CA ALA A 69 -6.22 -9.70 5.37
C ALA A 69 -4.98 -10.61 5.43
N VAL A 70 -3.92 -10.25 4.71
CA VAL A 70 -2.68 -11.03 4.60
C VAL A 70 -1.52 -10.28 5.26
N TRP A 71 -0.70 -11.00 6.02
CA TRP A 71 0.50 -10.47 6.64
C TRP A 71 1.70 -10.55 5.70
N TYR A 72 2.29 -9.39 5.41
CA TYR A 72 3.52 -9.26 4.62
C TYR A 72 4.68 -8.87 5.52
N SER A 73 5.82 -9.54 5.36
CA SER A 73 7.04 -9.19 6.12
C SER A 73 7.74 -8.01 5.47
N LEU A 74 8.17 -7.06 6.30
CA LEU A 74 9.02 -5.97 5.83
C LEU A 74 10.44 -6.50 5.56
N ASP A 75 11.16 -5.84 4.67
CA ASP A 75 12.57 -6.10 4.32
C ASP A 75 13.57 -5.83 5.47
N SER A 76 13.10 -5.29 6.59
CA SER A 76 13.91 -4.98 7.75
C SER A 76 14.11 -6.19 8.68
N LYS A 77 14.89 -6.00 9.76
CA LYS A 77 15.15 -7.07 10.73
C LYS A 77 13.90 -7.61 11.42
N SER A 78 12.82 -6.82 11.47
CA SER A 78 11.59 -7.16 12.18
C SER A 78 10.45 -6.25 11.74
N GLY A 79 9.25 -6.81 11.56
CA GLY A 79 8.04 -6.05 11.28
C GLY A 79 7.21 -6.73 10.21
N ARG A 80 5.89 -6.64 10.35
CA ARG A 80 4.94 -7.12 9.35
C ARG A 80 3.80 -6.13 9.24
N VAL A 81 3.23 -6.02 8.04
CA VAL A 81 2.04 -5.22 7.77
C VAL A 81 0.92 -6.14 7.33
N CYS A 82 -0.29 -5.89 7.82
CA CYS A 82 -1.48 -6.62 7.40
C CYS A 82 -2.21 -5.82 6.35
N VAL A 83 -2.38 -6.37 5.15
CA VAL A 83 -2.94 -5.66 4.00
C VAL A 83 -4.02 -6.51 3.37
N GLN A 84 -5.14 -5.88 3.03
CA GLN A 84 -6.20 -6.44 2.21
C GLN A 84 -6.25 -5.67 0.89
N ILE A 85 -6.21 -6.37 -0.23
CA ILE A 85 -6.20 -5.78 -1.57
C ILE A 85 -7.45 -6.23 -2.31
N SER A 86 -8.18 -5.28 -2.88
CA SER A 86 -9.33 -5.53 -3.74
C SER A 86 -9.09 -4.85 -5.09
N THR A 87 -9.18 -5.61 -6.17
CA THR A 87 -8.95 -5.15 -7.54
C THR A 87 -10.14 -5.56 -8.39
N PHE A 88 -10.82 -4.57 -8.98
CA PHE A 88 -11.99 -4.77 -9.80
C PHE A 88 -11.93 -3.85 -11.02
N LYS A 89 -12.50 -4.30 -12.14
CA LYS A 89 -12.67 -3.46 -13.33
C LYS A 89 -13.75 -2.43 -13.11
N LEU A 90 -13.44 -1.16 -13.38
CA LEU A 90 -14.42 -0.11 -13.50
C LEU A 90 -15.16 -0.27 -14.83
N SER A 91 -16.42 -0.70 -14.79
CA SER A 91 -17.28 -0.65 -15.97
C SER A 91 -17.71 0.80 -16.19
N VAL A 92 -17.15 1.47 -17.19
CA VAL A 92 -17.72 2.73 -17.68
C VAL A 92 -19.03 2.41 -18.37
N SER A 93 -20.15 2.64 -17.69
CA SER A 93 -21.44 2.66 -18.34
C SER A 93 -21.46 3.83 -19.32
N SER A 94 -21.51 3.55 -20.62
CA SER A 94 -21.79 4.57 -21.62
C SER A 94 -23.18 5.15 -21.35
N ALA A 95 -23.22 6.37 -20.80
CA ALA A 95 -24.41 7.19 -20.86
C ALA A 95 -24.65 7.49 -22.35
N ARG A 96 -25.74 6.94 -22.88
CA ARG A 96 -26.24 7.24 -24.22
C ARG A 96 -26.86 8.62 -24.26
#